data_AF-A0A9E2ABW6-F1
#
_entry.id   AF-A0A9E2ABW6-F1
#
_cell.length_a   1.000
_cell.length_b   1.000
_cell.length_c   1.000
_cell.angle_alpha   90.00
_cell.angle_beta   90.00
_cell.angle_gamma   90.00
#
_symmetry.space_group_name_H-M   'P 1'
#
loop_
_entity.id
_entity.type
_entity.pdbx_description
1 polymer ?
#
loop_
_entity_poly.entity_id
_entity_poly.type
_entity_poly.pdbx_seq_one_letter_code
_entity_poly.pdbx_strand_id
1 'polypeptide(L)'
;MSAKTKLALWEIGCVIWVVLAGSMLHFAFELTDYWTPMALVAAVNESVWEHTKILFWPGLVFGLVQYTYTRHLHRNYWQGKAAALAVTPLAIIALYYAYMAALDIWGGSATLQAMMTITVLGVSIGQFVSYRILTAEPFSPGTGRYAAVTFVTLVAMFSLLTFFPPRIFLFENLFCYAYTGEYGILDDYEPYRIFTRGDDPSSVNINYCDIPDQDGN
;
A
#
# COMPACT_ATOMS: atom_id res chain seq x y z
N MET A 1 -1.27 -27.03 18.81
CA MET A 1 -0.60 -25.74 18.52
C MET A 1 -1.03 -24.72 19.57
N SER A 2 -0.10 -23.93 20.13
CA SER A 2 -0.44 -22.90 21.13
C SER A 2 -1.23 -21.74 20.51
N ALA A 3 -2.02 -21.00 21.31
CA ALA A 3 -2.74 -19.82 20.82
C ALA A 3 -1.79 -18.77 20.23
N LYS A 4 -0.63 -18.53 20.87
CA LYS A 4 0.40 -17.61 20.37
C LYS A 4 0.95 -18.05 19.01
N THR A 5 1.26 -19.34 18.86
CA THR A 5 1.73 -19.90 17.57
C THR A 5 0.67 -19.76 16.49
N LYS A 6 -0.60 -20.05 16.81
CA LYS A 6 -1.71 -19.88 15.86
C LYS A 6 -1.81 -18.43 15.39
N LEU A 7 -1.73 -17.47 16.30
CA LEU A 7 -1.76 -16.04 15.97
C LEU A 7 -0.56 -15.62 15.11
N ALA A 8 0.65 -16.07 15.46
CA ALA A 8 1.83 -15.79 14.65
C ALA A 8 1.69 -16.28 13.21
N LEU A 9 1.13 -17.48 13.00
CA LEU A 9 0.85 -18.00 11.65
C LEU A 9 -0.18 -17.15 10.90
N TRP A 10 -1.22 -16.66 11.57
CA TRP A 10 -2.18 -15.74 10.96
C TRP A 10 -1.54 -14.41 10.56
N GLU A 11 -0.68 -13.84 11.40
CA GLU A 11 0.03 -12.60 11.08
C GLU A 11 1.01 -12.80 9.90
N ILE A 12 1.72 -13.93 9.84
CA ILE A 12 2.58 -14.29 8.69
C ILE A 12 1.74 -14.46 7.41
N GLY A 13 0.62 -15.19 7.51
CA GLY A 13 -0.32 -15.35 6.39
C GLY A 13 -0.88 -14.01 5.91
N CYS A 14 -1.12 -13.07 6.81
CA CYS A 14 -1.55 -11.71 6.49
C CYS A 14 -0.48 -10.99 5.65
N VAL A 15 0.80 -11.06 6.04
CA VAL A 15 1.89 -10.44 5.26
C VAL A 15 1.88 -10.96 3.82
N ILE A 16 1.84 -12.28 3.65
CA ILE A 16 1.85 -12.90 2.32
C ILE A 16 0.63 -12.47 1.50
N TRP A 17 -0.57 -12.53 2.10
CA TRP A 17 -1.80 -12.13 1.45
C TRP A 17 -1.79 -10.67 1.01
N VAL A 18 -1.44 -9.75 1.93
CA VAL A 18 -1.47 -8.31 1.67
C VAL A 18 -0.50 -7.92 0.57
N VAL A 19 0.70 -8.51 0.55
CA VAL A 19 1.68 -8.27 -0.52
C VAL A 19 1.13 -8.75 -1.86
N LEU A 20 0.62 -9.98 -1.95
CA LEU A 20 0.11 -10.53 -3.21
C LEU A 20 -1.12 -9.77 -3.72
N ALA A 21 -2.13 -9.59 -2.86
CA ALA A 21 -3.36 -8.89 -3.21
C ALA A 21 -3.11 -7.40 -3.49
N GLY A 22 -2.18 -6.77 -2.76
CA GLY A 22 -1.74 -5.41 -3.02
C GLY A 22 -1.09 -5.27 -4.39
N SER A 23 -0.18 -6.18 -4.76
CA SER A 23 0.39 -6.22 -6.12
C SER A 23 -0.67 -6.41 -7.20
N MET A 24 -1.72 -7.19 -6.96
CA MET A 24 -2.84 -7.29 -7.91
C MET A 24 -3.61 -5.97 -8.02
N LEU A 25 -3.85 -5.29 -6.90
CA LEU A 25 -4.54 -4.00 -6.87
C LEU A 25 -3.71 -2.85 -7.46
N HIS A 26 -2.38 -2.98 -7.51
CA HIS A 26 -1.50 -2.03 -8.21
C HIS A 26 -1.87 -1.95 -9.71
N PHE A 27 -2.07 -3.10 -10.35
CA PHE A 27 -2.43 -3.17 -11.77
C PHE A 27 -3.93 -3.06 -12.07
N ALA A 28 -4.80 -3.22 -11.06
CA ALA A 28 -6.23 -3.38 -11.27
C ALA A 28 -6.91 -2.17 -11.92
N PHE A 29 -6.42 -0.95 -11.71
CA PHE A 29 -7.02 0.25 -12.30
C PHE A 29 -6.86 0.24 -13.82
N GLU A 30 -5.65 0.01 -14.32
CA GLU A 30 -5.37 -0.14 -15.74
C GLU A 30 -6.06 -1.37 -16.35
N LEU A 31 -6.04 -2.51 -15.67
CA LEU A 31 -6.69 -3.75 -16.17
C LEU A 31 -8.22 -3.62 -16.28
N THR A 32 -8.82 -2.63 -15.63
CA THR A 32 -10.24 -2.29 -15.76
C THR A 32 -10.48 -1.12 -16.71
N ASP A 33 -9.50 -0.76 -17.54
CA ASP A 33 -9.53 0.38 -18.45
C ASP A 33 -9.87 1.69 -17.72
N TYR A 34 -9.24 1.87 -16.56
CA TYR A 34 -9.36 3.05 -15.69
C TYR A 34 -10.80 3.30 -15.19
N TRP A 35 -11.56 2.22 -14.98
CA TRP A 35 -12.92 2.30 -14.45
C TRP A 35 -12.97 3.00 -13.09
N THR A 36 -13.56 4.20 -13.04
CA THR A 36 -13.51 5.10 -11.87
C THR A 36 -13.84 4.45 -10.53
N PRO A 37 -14.83 3.56 -10.38
CA PRO A 37 -15.08 2.86 -9.12
C PRO A 37 -13.90 2.01 -8.61
N MET A 38 -13.05 1.49 -9.51
CA MET A 38 -11.84 0.75 -9.12
C MET A 38 -10.81 1.65 -8.42
N ALA A 39 -10.83 2.97 -8.66
CA ALA A 39 -10.00 3.96 -7.96
C ALA A 39 -10.17 3.94 -6.44
N LEU A 40 -11.29 3.42 -5.92
CA LEU A 40 -11.51 3.28 -4.48
C LEU A 40 -10.46 2.35 -3.84
N VAL A 41 -10.04 1.30 -4.56
CA VAL A 41 -9.22 0.22 -4.00
C VAL A 41 -7.88 0.04 -4.70
N ALA A 42 -7.80 0.30 -6.00
CA ALA A 42 -6.60 0.15 -6.81
C ALA A 42 -5.73 1.39 -6.78
N ALA A 43 -4.45 1.24 -7.13
CA ALA A 43 -3.56 2.38 -7.32
C ALA A 43 -3.99 3.13 -8.59
N VAL A 44 -4.25 4.43 -8.48
CA VAL A 44 -4.59 5.27 -9.65
C VAL A 44 -3.38 5.98 -10.23
N ASN A 45 -2.26 5.97 -9.52
CA ASN A 45 -0.98 6.53 -9.97
C ASN A 45 0.14 5.90 -9.12
N GLU A 46 1.39 6.28 -9.39
CA GLU A 46 2.56 5.68 -8.73
C GLU A 46 2.98 6.41 -7.43
N SER A 47 2.11 7.24 -6.85
CA SER A 47 2.42 7.94 -5.59
C SER A 47 2.54 6.97 -4.41
N VAL A 48 3.29 7.39 -3.37
CA VAL A 48 3.44 6.61 -2.13
C VAL A 48 2.09 6.41 -1.44
N TRP A 49 1.20 7.39 -1.50
CA TRP A 49 -0.16 7.28 -0.98
C TRP A 49 -0.92 6.09 -1.59
N GLU A 50 -0.95 6.01 -2.93
CA GLU A 50 -1.67 4.96 -3.66
C GLU A 50 -1.10 3.57 -3.34
N HIS A 51 0.23 3.46 -3.21
CA HIS A 51 0.90 2.24 -2.77
C HIS A 51 0.53 1.80 -1.35
N THR A 52 0.30 2.74 -0.44
CA THR A 52 -0.18 2.38 0.90
C THR A 52 -1.68 2.01 0.92
N LYS A 53 -2.49 2.62 0.05
CA LYS A 53 -3.93 2.32 -0.09
C LYS A 53 -4.17 0.89 -0.56
N ILE A 54 -3.45 0.43 -1.58
CA ILE A 54 -3.60 -0.93 -2.11
C ILE A 54 -3.26 -2.03 -1.09
N LEU A 55 -2.50 -1.71 -0.04
CA LEU A 55 -2.18 -2.63 1.05
C LEU A 55 -3.23 -2.58 2.17
N PHE A 56 -3.87 -1.43 2.37
CA PHE A 56 -4.89 -1.24 3.39
C PHE A 56 -6.12 -2.13 3.15
N TRP A 57 -6.68 -2.15 1.93
CA TRP A 57 -7.92 -2.88 1.66
C TRP A 57 -7.79 -4.40 1.83
N PRO A 58 -6.76 -5.07 1.27
CA PRO A 58 -6.54 -6.49 1.54
C PRO A 58 -6.28 -6.78 3.02
N GLY A 59 -5.57 -5.88 3.71
CA GLY A 59 -5.29 -6.01 5.14
C GLY A 59 -6.56 -5.92 5.99
N LEU A 60 -7.47 -5.00 5.66
CA LEU A 60 -8.78 -4.86 6.30
C LEU A 60 -9.62 -6.13 6.09
N VAL A 61 -9.71 -6.61 4.84
CA VAL A 61 -10.43 -7.86 4.51
C VAL A 61 -9.84 -9.05 5.28
N PHE A 62 -8.52 -9.19 5.30
CA PHE A 62 -7.86 -10.27 6.04
C PHE A 62 -8.15 -10.20 7.55
N GLY A 63 -8.15 -8.99 8.13
CA GLY A 63 -8.55 -8.77 9.52
C GLY A 63 -10.00 -9.20 9.79
N LEU A 64 -10.93 -8.88 8.89
CA LEU A 64 -12.32 -9.35 9.02
C LEU A 64 -12.42 -10.88 8.95
N VAL A 65 -11.67 -11.52 8.06
CA VAL A 65 -11.63 -12.99 7.91
C VAL A 65 -11.02 -13.64 9.16
N GLN A 66 -9.83 -13.20 9.58
CA GLN A 66 -9.13 -13.75 10.75
C GLN A 66 -9.97 -13.61 12.03
N TYR A 67 -10.79 -12.56 12.16
CA TYR A 67 -11.70 -12.39 13.30
C TYR A 67 -12.61 -13.61 13.47
N THR A 68 -13.14 -14.15 12.38
CA THR A 68 -14.06 -15.30 12.44
C THR A 68 -13.41 -16.55 13.04
N TYR A 69 -12.09 -16.72 12.86
CA TYR A 69 -11.35 -17.89 13.32
C TYR A 69 -10.61 -17.70 14.66
N THR A 70 -10.35 -16.46 15.07
CA THR A 70 -9.44 -16.16 16.19
C THR A 70 -10.03 -15.25 17.26
N ARG A 71 -11.23 -14.67 17.08
CA ARG A 71 -11.84 -13.73 18.05
C ARG A 71 -11.89 -14.22 19.50
N HIS A 72 -12.02 -15.53 19.71
CA HIS A 72 -12.10 -16.15 21.04
C HIS A 72 -10.73 -16.32 21.72
N LEU A 73 -9.63 -16.13 20.99
CA LEU A 73 -8.27 -16.34 21.48
C LEU A 73 -7.71 -15.12 22.23
N HIS A 74 -8.36 -13.96 22.15
CA HIS A 74 -7.85 -12.70 22.68
C HIS A 74 -8.94 -11.61 22.80
N ARG A 75 -8.76 -10.67 23.74
CA ARG A 75 -9.68 -9.55 23.98
C ARG A 75 -9.28 -8.25 23.26
N ASN A 76 -8.03 -8.11 22.80
CA ASN A 76 -7.49 -6.90 22.17
C ASN A 76 -7.48 -6.96 20.63
N TYR A 77 -8.37 -7.77 20.03
CA TYR A 77 -8.28 -8.08 18.60
C TYR A 77 -8.30 -6.84 17.71
N TRP A 78 -9.34 -6.02 17.87
CA TRP A 78 -9.56 -4.85 17.03
C TRP A 78 -8.50 -3.78 17.25
N GLN A 79 -7.94 -3.67 18.46
CA GLN A 79 -6.80 -2.80 18.75
C GLN A 79 -5.56 -3.24 17.99
N GLY A 80 -5.27 -4.56 17.96
CA GLY A 80 -4.14 -5.11 17.21
C GLY A 80 -4.27 -4.84 15.71
N LYS A 81 -5.46 -5.08 15.14
CA LYS A 81 -5.71 -4.87 13.70
C LYS A 81 -5.76 -3.41 13.30
N ALA A 82 -6.38 -2.55 14.11
CA ALA A 82 -6.32 -1.10 13.89
C ALA A 82 -4.89 -0.58 13.93
N ALA A 83 -4.08 -1.03 14.90
CA ALA A 83 -2.68 -0.66 15.00
C ALA A 83 -1.86 -1.14 13.79
N ALA A 84 -2.04 -2.39 13.33
CA ALA A 84 -1.37 -2.88 12.13
C ALA A 84 -1.69 -2.03 10.90
N LEU A 85 -2.97 -1.76 10.64
CA LEU A 85 -3.39 -0.97 9.47
C LEU A 85 -2.93 0.49 9.53
N ALA A 86 -2.71 1.04 10.73
CA ALA A 86 -2.14 2.38 10.89
C ALA A 86 -0.60 2.37 10.80
N VAL A 87 0.07 1.37 11.37
CA VAL A 87 1.54 1.29 11.40
C VAL A 87 2.12 0.93 10.05
N THR A 88 1.48 0.05 9.27
CA THR A 88 1.96 -0.33 7.94
C THR A 88 2.19 0.86 7.00
N PRO A 89 1.22 1.78 6.75
CA PRO A 89 1.45 2.93 5.89
C PRO A 89 2.54 3.86 6.44
N LEU A 90 2.56 4.10 7.76
CA LEU A 90 3.59 4.94 8.39
C LEU A 90 4.99 4.35 8.24
N ALA A 91 5.13 3.03 8.42
CA ALA A 91 6.39 2.32 8.26
C ALA A 91 6.88 2.37 6.81
N ILE A 92 5.99 2.15 5.84
CA ILE A 92 6.33 2.22 4.41
C ILE A 92 6.77 3.63 4.03
N ILE A 93 6.02 4.65 4.42
CA ILE A 93 6.35 6.07 4.17
C ILE A 93 7.74 6.39 4.75
N ALA A 94 7.98 6.05 6.02
CA ALA A 94 9.26 6.33 6.67
C ALA A 94 10.43 5.61 5.99
N LEU A 95 10.29 4.32 5.68
CA LEU A 95 11.31 3.52 5.03
C LEU A 95 11.60 4.00 3.60
N TYR A 96 10.55 4.32 2.84
CA TYR A 96 10.66 4.81 1.46
C TYR A 96 11.43 6.14 1.41
N TYR A 97 11.03 7.14 2.19
CA TYR A 97 11.71 8.43 2.15
C TYR A 97 13.12 8.38 2.75
N ALA A 98 13.36 7.52 3.75
CA ALA A 98 14.71 7.27 4.23
C ALA A 98 15.60 6.65 3.14
N TYR A 99 15.06 5.72 2.35
CA TYR A 99 15.76 5.12 1.22
C TYR A 99 16.05 6.13 0.12
N MET A 100 15.05 6.93 -0.30
CA MET A 100 15.25 7.95 -1.32
C MET A 100 16.28 9.01 -0.89
N ALA A 101 16.24 9.45 0.37
CA ALA A 101 17.24 10.36 0.91
C ALA A 101 18.65 9.73 0.93
N ALA A 102 18.77 8.44 1.22
CA ALA A 102 20.04 7.74 1.15
C ALA A 102 20.55 7.63 -0.30
N LEU A 103 19.68 7.44 -1.29
CA LEU A 103 20.12 7.43 -2.70
C LEU A 103 20.64 8.80 -3.13
N ASP A 104 19.96 9.88 -2.74
CA ASP A 104 20.35 11.25 -3.04
C ASP A 104 21.73 11.60 -2.45
N ILE A 105 21.97 11.23 -1.18
CA ILE A 105 23.26 11.51 -0.50
C ILE A 105 24.41 10.68 -1.08
N TRP A 106 24.16 9.41 -1.44
CA TRP A 106 25.21 8.45 -1.79
C TRP A 106 25.36 8.23 -3.31
N GLY A 107 24.55 8.90 -4.13
CA GLY A 107 24.63 8.84 -5.60
C GLY A 107 24.13 7.53 -6.21
N GLY A 108 23.04 6.97 -5.67
CA GLY A 108 22.44 5.71 -6.16
C GLY A 108 21.16 5.91 -6.98
N SER A 109 20.67 4.84 -7.59
CA SER A 109 19.38 4.81 -8.29
C SER A 109 18.39 3.90 -7.57
N ALA A 110 17.12 4.27 -7.60
CA ALA A 110 16.06 3.46 -7.03
C ALA A 110 15.86 2.18 -7.84
N THR A 111 15.57 1.09 -7.14
CA THR A 111 15.34 -0.22 -7.75
C THR A 111 14.02 -0.81 -7.30
N LEU A 112 13.36 -1.54 -8.20
CA LEU A 112 12.11 -2.24 -7.90
C LEU A 112 12.29 -3.22 -6.73
N GLN A 113 13.44 -3.90 -6.63
CA GLN A 113 13.74 -4.84 -5.55
C GLN A 113 13.77 -4.14 -4.19
N ALA A 114 14.33 -2.93 -4.12
CA ALA A 114 14.32 -2.13 -2.89
C ALA A 114 12.90 -1.71 -2.52
N MET A 115 12.10 -1.27 -3.49
CA MET A 115 10.69 -0.87 -3.26
C MET A 115 9.84 -2.03 -2.75
N MET A 116 9.96 -3.20 -3.37
CA MET A 116 9.26 -4.40 -2.92
C MET A 116 9.71 -4.84 -1.53
N THR A 117 11.00 -4.72 -1.23
CA THR A 117 11.54 -5.02 0.12
C THR A 117 10.96 -4.08 1.17
N ILE A 118 10.87 -2.77 0.88
CA ILE A 118 10.26 -1.78 1.78
C ILE A 118 8.80 -2.11 2.04
N THR A 119 8.04 -2.49 1.01
CA THR A 119 6.65 -2.93 1.17
C THR A 119 6.54 -4.14 2.09
N VAL A 120 7.32 -5.20 1.85
CA VAL A 120 7.32 -6.41 2.70
C VAL A 120 7.70 -6.09 4.14
N LEU A 121 8.73 -5.26 4.35
CA LEU A 121 9.18 -4.85 5.69
C LEU A 121 8.10 -4.02 6.40
N GLY A 122 7.49 -3.05 5.74
CA GLY A 122 6.45 -2.20 6.32
C GLY A 122 5.19 -2.98 6.71
N VAL A 123 4.75 -3.91 5.87
CA VAL A 123 3.63 -4.82 6.21
C VAL A 123 4.03 -5.71 7.39
N SER A 124 5.25 -6.26 7.39
CA SER A 124 5.77 -7.10 8.48
C SER A 124 5.84 -6.37 9.82
N ILE A 125 6.26 -5.10 9.82
CA ILE A 125 6.29 -4.26 11.03
C ILE A 125 4.86 -4.08 11.58
N GLY A 126 3.89 -3.78 10.73
CA GLY A 126 2.49 -3.65 11.15
C GLY A 126 1.93 -4.95 11.74
N GLN A 127 2.16 -6.09 11.08
CA GLN A 127 1.72 -7.39 11.57
C GLN A 127 2.46 -7.81 12.86
N PHE A 128 3.73 -7.44 13.01
CA PHE A 128 4.46 -7.63 14.26
C PHE A 128 3.83 -6.82 15.41
N VAL A 129 3.49 -5.55 15.19
CA VAL A 129 2.78 -4.73 16.19
C VAL A 129 1.44 -5.36 16.56
N SER A 130 0.67 -5.83 15.57
CA SER A 130 -0.56 -6.59 15.81
C SER A 130 -0.30 -7.81 16.68
N TYR A 131 0.65 -8.67 16.32
CA TYR A 131 1.03 -9.85 17.12
C TYR A 131 1.34 -9.49 18.58
N ARG A 132 2.11 -8.42 18.81
CA ARG A 132 2.44 -7.95 20.16
C ARG A 132 1.20 -7.53 20.95
N ILE A 133 0.25 -6.84 20.33
CA ILE A 133 -1.01 -6.42 20.98
C ILE A 133 -1.94 -7.61 21.22
N LEU A 134 -2.02 -8.54 20.27
CA LEU A 134 -2.87 -9.74 20.34
C LEU A 134 -2.40 -10.72 21.44
N THR A 135 -1.11 -10.69 21.77
CA THR A 135 -0.50 -11.56 22.81
C THR A 135 -0.24 -10.86 24.14
N ALA A 136 -0.59 -9.57 24.24
CA ALA A 136 -0.52 -8.79 25.48
C ALA A 136 -1.70 -9.09 26.42
N GLU A 137 -1.59 -8.62 27.66
CA GLU A 137 -2.71 -8.64 28.59
C GLU A 137 -3.89 -7.79 28.07
N PRO A 138 -5.14 -8.17 28.40
CA PRO A 138 -6.31 -7.40 27.99
C PRO A 138 -6.21 -5.93 28.41
N PHE A 139 -6.43 -5.03 27.46
CA PHE A 139 -6.47 -3.61 27.74
C PHE A 139 -7.73 -3.23 28.53
N SER A 140 -7.70 -2.04 29.12
CA SER A 140 -8.84 -1.52 29.87
C SER A 140 -10.11 -1.44 29.01
N PRO A 141 -11.29 -1.65 29.62
CA PRO A 141 -12.57 -1.42 28.96
C PRO A 141 -12.64 -0.02 28.34
N GLY A 142 -13.24 0.10 27.15
CA GLY A 142 -13.37 1.38 26.43
C GLY A 142 -12.24 1.69 25.45
N THR A 143 -11.10 0.98 25.50
CA THR A 143 -10.01 1.15 24.51
C THR A 143 -10.42 0.78 23.08
N GLY A 144 -11.48 -0.02 22.91
CA GLY A 144 -12.05 -0.34 21.61
C GLY A 144 -12.52 0.89 20.82
N ARG A 145 -12.85 2.01 21.49
CA ARG A 145 -13.21 3.26 20.80
C ARG A 145 -12.07 3.81 19.95
N TYR A 146 -10.82 3.65 20.41
CA TYR A 146 -9.66 4.13 19.65
C TYR A 146 -9.46 3.29 18.40
N ALA A 147 -9.62 1.97 18.50
CA ALA A 147 -9.60 1.10 17.33
C ALA A 147 -10.69 1.48 16.32
N ALA A 148 -11.91 1.73 16.78
CA ALA A 148 -13.02 2.17 15.93
C ALA A 148 -12.72 3.50 15.23
N VAL A 149 -12.23 4.50 15.97
CA VAL A 149 -11.80 5.79 15.40
C VAL A 149 -10.70 5.58 14.35
N THR A 150 -9.68 4.77 14.63
CA THR A 150 -8.62 4.46 13.67
C THR A 150 -9.17 3.84 12.39
N PHE A 151 -10.06 2.85 12.47
CA PHE A 151 -10.67 2.24 11.28
C PHE A 151 -11.47 3.27 10.48
N VAL A 152 -12.32 4.06 11.13
CA VAL A 152 -13.14 5.09 10.44
C VAL A 152 -12.24 6.11 9.76
N THR A 153 -11.19 6.60 10.44
CA THR A 153 -10.24 7.54 9.87
C THR A 153 -9.51 6.95 8.67
N LEU A 154 -8.97 5.73 8.78
CA LEU A 154 -8.24 5.11 7.67
C LEU A 154 -9.16 4.82 6.47
N VAL A 155 -10.36 4.27 6.70
CA VAL A 155 -11.34 4.06 5.63
C VAL A 155 -11.69 5.39 4.96
N ALA A 156 -11.96 6.44 5.73
CA ALA A 156 -12.28 7.75 5.16
C ALA A 156 -11.10 8.31 4.34
N MET A 157 -9.88 8.28 4.87
CA MET A 157 -8.71 8.78 4.15
C MET A 157 -8.47 8.00 2.85
N PHE A 158 -8.40 6.67 2.92
CA PHE A 158 -8.14 5.83 1.75
C PHE A 158 -9.28 5.81 0.74
N SER A 159 -10.50 6.18 1.13
CA SER A 159 -11.63 6.30 0.21
C SER A 159 -11.77 7.69 -0.42
N LEU A 160 -11.22 8.74 0.21
CA LEU A 160 -11.45 10.13 -0.21
C LEU A 160 -10.22 10.77 -0.84
N LEU A 161 -9.02 10.53 -0.30
CA LEU A 161 -7.83 11.31 -0.68
C LEU A 161 -7.25 10.93 -2.05
N THR A 162 -7.74 9.85 -2.68
CA THR A 162 -7.48 9.58 -4.10
C THR A 162 -8.26 10.55 -5.00
N PHE A 163 -9.49 10.90 -4.63
CA PHE A 163 -10.35 11.82 -5.38
C PHE A 163 -10.09 13.29 -5.04
N PHE A 164 -9.64 13.54 -3.81
CA PHE A 164 -9.30 14.88 -3.31
C PHE A 164 -7.86 14.90 -2.77
N PRO A 165 -6.85 14.65 -3.62
CA PRO A 165 -5.48 14.53 -3.18
C PRO A 165 -4.94 15.87 -2.68
N PRO A 166 -4.39 15.94 -1.45
CA PRO A 166 -3.56 17.05 -1.04
C PRO A 166 -2.38 17.21 -1.99
N ARG A 167 -2.10 18.44 -2.44
CA ARG A 167 -0.99 18.75 -3.35
C ARG A 167 0.35 18.80 -2.59
N ILE A 168 0.79 17.62 -2.12
CA ILE A 168 2.04 17.41 -1.40
C ILE A 168 2.72 16.14 -1.94
N PHE A 169 4.04 16.03 -1.73
CA PHE A 169 4.90 14.96 -2.22
C PHE A 169 4.41 13.52 -1.96
N LEU A 170 3.58 13.30 -0.92
CA LEU A 170 3.02 11.98 -0.61
C LEU A 170 2.00 11.47 -1.65
N PHE A 171 1.30 12.39 -2.31
CA PHE A 171 0.20 12.11 -3.26
C PHE A 171 0.62 12.33 -4.72
N GLU A 172 1.83 12.80 -4.93
CA GLU A 172 2.34 13.14 -6.26
C GLU A 172 2.74 11.89 -7.02
N ASN A 173 2.29 11.81 -8.27
CA ASN A 173 2.60 10.69 -9.17
C ASN A 173 4.11 10.64 -9.43
N LEU A 174 4.71 9.49 -9.10
CA LEU A 174 6.15 9.22 -9.23
C LEU A 174 6.39 8.23 -10.36
N PHE A 175 6.66 8.75 -11.56
CA PHE A 175 6.93 7.91 -12.71
C PHE A 175 8.40 7.95 -13.08
N CYS A 176 9.00 6.78 -13.34
CA CYS A 176 10.43 6.67 -13.67
C CYS A 176 11.36 7.39 -12.67
N TYR A 177 11.01 7.33 -11.39
CA TYR A 177 11.74 7.96 -10.29
C TYR A 177 11.81 9.49 -10.35
N ALA A 178 10.91 10.12 -11.12
CA ALA A 178 10.70 11.55 -11.16
C ALA A 178 9.26 11.90 -10.75
N TYR A 179 9.12 12.99 -10.00
CA TYR A 179 7.80 13.53 -9.67
C TYR A 179 7.26 14.30 -10.87
N THR A 180 6.01 14.01 -11.24
CA THR A 180 5.38 14.52 -12.47
C THR A 180 4.59 15.82 -12.26
N GLY A 181 4.30 16.22 -11.01
CA GLY A 181 3.37 17.30 -10.70
C GLY A 181 1.89 16.91 -10.78
N GLU A 182 1.58 15.64 -11.05
CA GLU A 182 0.20 15.13 -11.14
C GLU A 182 -0.23 14.42 -9.86
N TYR A 183 -1.54 14.40 -9.60
CA TYR A 183 -2.08 13.88 -8.34
C TYR A 183 -3.46 13.25 -8.54
N GLY A 184 -3.75 12.19 -7.78
CA GLY A 184 -5.02 11.48 -7.85
C GLY A 184 -5.23 10.77 -9.19
N ILE A 185 -6.47 10.77 -9.67
CA ILE A 185 -6.81 10.24 -10.99
C ILE A 185 -6.28 11.20 -12.06
N LEU A 186 -5.49 10.68 -13.00
CA LEU A 186 -4.82 11.44 -14.04
C LEU A 186 -5.77 11.72 -15.22
N ASP A 187 -5.51 12.82 -15.93
CA ASP A 187 -6.29 13.21 -17.11
C ASP A 187 -5.95 12.36 -18.34
N ASP A 188 -4.69 11.91 -18.45
CA ASP A 188 -4.20 11.02 -19.49
C ASP A 188 -3.33 9.92 -18.87
N TYR A 189 -3.65 8.66 -19.21
CA TYR A 189 -2.94 7.48 -18.72
C TYR A 189 -2.05 6.83 -19.77
N GLU A 190 -2.12 7.26 -21.03
CA GLU A 190 -1.39 6.62 -22.11
C GLU A 190 0.13 6.61 -21.92
N PRO A 191 0.77 7.65 -21.35
CA PRO A 191 2.20 7.62 -21.03
C PRO A 191 2.59 6.57 -19.97
N TYR A 192 1.64 6.09 -19.17
CA TYR A 192 1.88 5.22 -18.01
C TYR A 192 1.38 3.79 -18.22
N ARG A 193 0.78 3.50 -19.37
CA ARG A 193 0.15 2.20 -19.67
C ARG A 193 1.22 1.10 -19.76
N ILE A 194 1.05 0.04 -18.98
CA ILE A 194 1.96 -1.12 -18.94
C ILE A 194 1.46 -2.25 -19.85
N PHE A 195 0.14 -2.45 -19.90
CA PHE A 195 -0.54 -3.49 -20.66
C PHE A 195 -1.08 -2.93 -21.98
N THR A 196 -0.46 -3.34 -23.08
CA THR A 196 -0.93 -3.03 -24.44
C THR A 196 -1.89 -4.10 -24.96
N ARG A 197 -2.82 -3.71 -25.84
CA ARG A 197 -3.61 -4.67 -26.62
C ARG A 197 -2.69 -5.26 -27.70
N GLY A 198 -2.67 -6.58 -27.85
CA GLY A 198 -1.72 -7.33 -28.68
C GLY A 198 -1.74 -7.03 -30.19
N ASP A 199 -2.54 -6.05 -30.63
CA ASP A 199 -2.64 -5.61 -32.02
C ASP A 199 -1.69 -4.42 -32.32
N ASP A 200 -0.99 -3.88 -31.31
CA ASP A 200 -0.04 -2.78 -31.47
C ASP A 200 1.40 -3.29 -31.66
N PRO A 201 1.96 -3.23 -32.88
CA PRO A 201 3.32 -3.68 -33.16
C PRO A 201 4.42 -2.81 -32.51
N SER A 202 4.08 -1.66 -31.92
CA SER A 202 5.02 -0.81 -31.18
C SER A 202 5.30 -1.31 -29.75
N SER A 203 4.52 -2.27 -29.23
CA SER A 203 4.61 -2.71 -27.83
C SER A 203 5.76 -3.66 -27.48
N VAL A 204 6.65 -3.95 -28.45
CA VAL A 204 7.77 -4.87 -28.25
C VAL A 204 9.04 -4.04 -28.02
N ASN A 205 9.51 -4.00 -26.77
CA ASN A 205 10.69 -3.25 -26.29
C ASN A 205 10.51 -1.73 -26.09
N ILE A 206 9.40 -1.28 -25.50
CA ILE A 206 9.31 0.10 -25.01
C ILE A 206 10.03 0.19 -23.66
N ASN A 207 11.10 1.00 -23.61
CA ASN A 207 11.64 1.47 -22.34
C ASN A 207 10.81 2.68 -21.90
N TYR A 208 9.84 2.45 -21.01
CA TYR A 208 8.93 3.48 -20.52
C TYR A 208 9.62 4.63 -19.77
N CYS A 209 10.90 4.46 -19.42
CA CYS A 209 11.72 5.49 -18.79
C CYS A 209 12.74 6.14 -19.72
N ASP A 210 12.76 5.78 -21.01
CA ASP A 210 13.46 6.58 -22.01
C ASP A 210 12.60 7.79 -22.36
N ILE A 211 12.95 8.95 -21.78
CA ILE A 211 12.47 10.24 -22.25
C ILE A 211 13.07 10.43 -23.65
N PRO A 212 12.28 10.61 -24.72
CA PRO A 212 12.86 10.97 -26.00
C PRO A 212 13.60 12.30 -25.83
N ASP A 213 14.87 12.35 -26.23
CA ASP A 213 15.66 13.60 -26.26
C ASP A 213 14.81 14.70 -26.90
N GLN A 214 14.35 15.67 -26.10
CA GLN A 214 13.74 16.90 -26.60
C GLN A 214 14.80 17.92 -27.04
N ASP A 215 16.07 17.50 -27.15
CA ASP A 215 17.16 18.31 -27.68
C ASP A 215 17.50 17.85 -29.12
N GLY A 216 16.48 17.87 -29.98
CA GLY A 216 16.63 17.85 -31.43
C GLY A 216 16.55 19.26 -32.00
N ASN A 217 17.60 20.07 -31.78
CA ASN A 217 17.84 21.33 -32.50
C ASN A 217 19.31 21.42 -32.93
#